data_AF-A0A928T4Q5-F1
#
_entry.id   AF-A0A928T4Q5-F1
#
_cell.length_a   1.000
_cell.length_b   1.000
_cell.length_c   1.000
_cell.angle_alpha   90.00
_cell.angle_beta   90.00
_cell.angle_gamma   90.00
#
_symmetry.space_group_name_H-M   'P 1'
#
loop_
_entity.id
_entity.type
_entity.pdbx_description
1 polymer ?
#
loop_
_entity_poly.entity_id
_entity_poly.type
_entity_poly.pdbx_seq_one_letter_code
_entity_poly.pdbx_strand_id
1 'polypeptide(L)'
;MNSSRPSRPRVQLWMLRLMIAILLTGLPGALLPEIAFQKFSWLMGYGKQPITPLIVYLSGNAGFAYVTIAVLIWAISRDLTRYQPLVRLCGWTMVVAGPAYLLIDLQCPLPLWWTLMDSVGCFLIGITLLWACPPSQKTA
;
A
#
# COMPACT_ATOMS: atom_id res chain seq x y z
N MET A 1 -2.35 -4.15 35.90
CA MET A 1 -1.06 -3.81 35.26
C MET A 1 -1.34 -3.09 33.95
N ASN A 2 -1.20 -1.76 33.95
CA ASN A 2 -1.45 -0.93 32.78
C ASN A 2 -0.18 -0.96 31.92
N SER A 3 -0.11 -1.86 30.94
CA SER A 3 0.98 -1.90 29.97
C SER A 3 0.77 -0.79 28.95
N SER A 4 1.06 0.46 29.35
CA SER A 4 1.15 1.60 28.45
C SER A 4 2.29 1.35 27.47
N ARG A 5 1.99 0.71 26.33
CA ARG A 5 2.95 0.56 25.23
C ARG A 5 3.46 1.96 24.87
N PRO A 6 4.79 2.18 24.84
CA PRO A 6 5.32 3.47 24.42
C PRO A 6 4.91 3.71 22.97
N SER A 7 4.26 4.86 22.72
CA SER A 7 3.96 5.30 21.36
C SER A 7 5.27 5.50 20.59
N ARG A 8 5.35 4.98 19.36
CA ARG A 8 6.56 5.08 18.52
C ARG A 8 6.26 5.90 17.27
N PRO A 9 6.06 7.23 17.40
CA PRO A 9 5.63 8.07 16.28
C PRO A 9 6.63 8.04 15.11
N ARG A 10 7.93 7.88 15.40
CA ARG A 10 8.96 7.73 14.36
C ARG A 10 8.75 6.48 13.50
N VAL A 11 8.37 5.35 14.09
CA VAL A 11 8.12 4.10 13.34
C VAL A 11 6.90 4.27 12.44
N GLN A 12 5.82 4.86 12.95
CA GLN A 12 4.63 5.14 12.14
C GLN A 12 4.93 6.07 10.97
N LEU A 13 5.70 7.14 11.22
CA LEU A 13 6.12 8.05 10.17
C LEU A 13 6.89 7.32 9.06
N TRP A 14 7.86 6.48 9.43
CA TRP A 14 8.65 5.74 8.46
C TRP A 14 7.81 4.73 7.67
N MET A 15 6.87 4.03 8.30
CA MET A 15 5.95 3.13 7.60
C MET A 15 5.05 3.88 6.61
N LEU A 16 4.50 5.03 7.01
CA LEU A 16 3.68 5.86 6.11
C LEU A 16 4.51 6.42 4.95
N ARG A 17 5.76 6.82 5.19
CA ARG A 17 6.69 7.25 4.14
C ARG A 17 7.06 6.14 3.18
N LEU A 18 7.27 4.93 3.68
CA LEU A 18 7.47 3.74 2.86
C LEU A 18 6.25 3.47 1.97
N MET A 19 5.03 3.52 2.53
CA MET A 19 3.79 3.38 1.76
C MET A 19 3.69 4.45 0.65
N ILE A 20 4.01 5.70 0.96
CA ILE A 20 4.02 6.79 -0.04
C ILE A 20 5.01 6.48 -1.15
N ALA A 21 6.24 6.06 -0.82
CA ALA A 21 7.26 5.73 -1.81
C ALA A 21 6.81 4.60 -2.74
N ILE A 22 6.18 3.56 -2.19
CA ILE A 22 5.62 2.45 -2.98
C ILE A 22 4.46 2.93 -3.86
N LEU A 23 3.49 3.67 -3.32
CA LEU A 23 2.34 4.16 -4.08
C LEU A 23 2.74 5.13 -5.21
N LEU A 24 3.80 5.92 -5.02
CA LEU A 24 4.34 6.80 -6.06
C LEU A 24 4.93 6.03 -7.25
N THR A 25 5.23 4.73 -7.12
CA THR A 25 5.56 3.89 -8.29
C THR A 25 4.37 3.73 -9.26
N GLY A 26 3.17 4.13 -8.85
CA GLY A 26 2.00 4.26 -9.73
C GLY A 26 2.05 5.46 -10.69
N LEU A 27 2.96 6.43 -10.50
CA LEU A 27 3.10 7.61 -11.38
C LEU A 27 3.34 7.23 -12.86
N PRO A 28 4.31 6.34 -13.19
CA PRO A 28 4.45 5.81 -14.55
C PRO A 28 3.16 5.20 -15.09
N GLY A 29 2.41 4.46 -14.27
CA GLY A 29 1.11 3.90 -14.65
C GLY A 29 0.09 4.99 -15.01
N ALA A 30 0.03 6.06 -14.23
CA ALA A 30 -0.90 7.17 -14.46
C ALA A 30 -0.57 8.00 -15.72
N LEU A 31 0.71 8.28 -15.96
CA LEU A 31 1.15 9.17 -17.04
C LEU A 31 1.40 8.42 -18.37
N LEU A 32 1.94 7.20 -18.29
CA LEU A 32 2.38 6.40 -19.43
C LEU A 32 1.90 4.94 -19.26
N PRO A 33 0.57 4.70 -19.17
CA PRO A 33 0.01 3.39 -18.82
C PRO A 33 0.46 2.26 -19.73
N GLU A 34 0.56 2.51 -21.03
CA GLU A 34 0.98 1.49 -22.00
C GLU A 34 2.42 1.03 -21.75
N ILE A 35 3.35 1.99 -21.62
CA ILE A 35 4.79 1.71 -21.41
C ILE A 35 5.00 1.05 -20.03
N ALA A 36 4.30 1.55 -19.02
CA ALA A 36 4.36 1.01 -17.66
C ALA A 36 3.90 -0.46 -17.65
N PHE A 37 2.75 -0.76 -18.28
CA PHE A 37 2.23 -2.12 -18.38
C PHE A 37 3.18 -3.04 -19.14
N GLN A 38 3.73 -2.61 -20.29
CA GLN A 38 4.70 -3.41 -21.05
C GLN A 38 5.95 -3.77 -20.24
N LYS A 39 6.55 -2.77 -19.57
CA LYS A 39 7.74 -2.98 -18.74
C LYS A 39 7.45 -3.86 -17.53
N PHE A 40 6.28 -3.67 -16.91
CA PHE A 40 5.85 -4.50 -15.80
C PHE A 40 5.64 -5.95 -16.23
N SER A 41 4.96 -6.17 -17.37
CA SER A 41 4.75 -7.50 -17.94
C SER A 41 6.07 -8.21 -18.27
N TRP A 42 7.05 -7.47 -18.80
CA TRP A 42 8.40 -7.98 -19.03
C TRP A 42 9.11 -8.36 -17.71
N LEU A 43 9.04 -7.50 -16.68
CA LEU A 43 9.62 -7.76 -15.35
C LEU A 43 9.03 -9.02 -14.71
N MET A 44 7.73 -9.25 -14.93
CA MET A 44 7.01 -10.42 -14.41
C MET A 44 7.24 -11.69 -15.23
N GLY A 45 8.01 -11.62 -16.31
CA GLY A 45 8.35 -12.78 -17.16
C GLY A 45 7.28 -13.17 -18.18
N TYR A 46 6.24 -12.36 -18.37
CA TYR A 46 5.15 -12.64 -19.32
C TYR A 46 5.43 -12.15 -20.75
N GLY A 47 6.57 -11.48 -20.98
CA GLY A 47 6.94 -10.98 -22.29
C GLY A 47 5.99 -9.92 -22.83
N LYS A 48 5.76 -9.92 -24.15
CA LYS A 48 4.90 -8.93 -24.81
C LYS A 48 3.44 -9.40 -24.78
N GLN A 49 2.63 -8.77 -23.95
CA GLN A 49 1.19 -9.02 -23.87
C GLN A 49 0.41 -8.15 -24.88
N PRO A 50 -0.74 -8.62 -25.39
CA PRO A 50 -1.59 -7.82 -26.26
C PRO A 50 -2.15 -6.63 -25.49
N ILE A 51 -1.93 -5.44 -26.02
CA ILE A 51 -2.41 -4.20 -25.39
C ILE A 51 -3.76 -3.86 -25.97
N THR A 52 -4.78 -3.94 -25.11
CA THR A 52 -6.12 -3.49 -25.45
C THR A 52 -6.39 -2.12 -24.82
N PRO A 53 -7.28 -1.30 -25.41
CA PRO A 53 -7.66 -0.02 -24.83
C PRO A 53 -8.11 -0.13 -23.37
N LEU A 54 -8.77 -1.23 -23.01
CA LEU A 54 -9.22 -1.49 -21.65
C LEU A 54 -8.05 -1.66 -20.66
N ILE A 55 -6.97 -2.36 -21.05
CA ILE A 55 -5.78 -2.52 -20.21
C ILE A 55 -5.11 -1.18 -19.94
N VAL A 56 -4.98 -0.35 -20.98
CA VAL A 56 -4.39 1.00 -20.87
C VAL A 56 -5.24 1.87 -19.93
N TYR A 57 -6.56 1.85 -20.10
CA TYR A 57 -7.50 2.57 -19.24
C TYR A 57 -7.40 2.12 -17.77
N LEU A 58 -7.46 0.80 -17.51
CA LEU A 58 -7.41 0.25 -16.15
C LEU A 58 -6.06 0.51 -15.49
N SER A 59 -4.96 0.37 -16.22
CA SER A 59 -3.60 0.61 -15.72
C SER A 59 -3.39 2.10 -15.40
N GLY A 60 -3.90 2.99 -16.25
CA GLY A 60 -3.90 4.44 -16.01
C GLY A 60 -4.68 4.83 -14.77
N ASN A 61 -5.90 4.30 -14.64
CA ASN A 61 -6.76 4.57 -13.49
C ASN A 61 -6.17 4.02 -12.19
N ALA A 62 -5.62 2.80 -12.21
CA ALA A 62 -4.95 2.22 -11.05
C ALA A 62 -3.74 3.06 -10.61
N GLY A 63 -2.89 3.47 -11.56
CA GLY A 63 -1.76 4.36 -11.28
C GLY A 63 -2.20 5.69 -10.66
N PHE A 64 -3.23 6.33 -11.23
CA PHE A 64 -3.76 7.60 -10.70
C PHE A 64 -4.36 7.44 -9.29
N ALA A 65 -5.06 6.34 -9.04
CA ALA A 65 -5.59 6.01 -7.72
C ALA A 65 -4.46 5.86 -6.69
N TYR A 66 -3.38 5.16 -7.03
CA TYR A 66 -2.22 5.03 -6.14
C TYR A 66 -1.58 6.38 -5.81
N VAL A 67 -1.37 7.23 -6.81
CA VAL A 67 -0.82 8.58 -6.59
C VAL A 67 -1.75 9.43 -5.71
N THR A 68 -3.06 9.34 -5.94
CA THR A 68 -4.05 10.04 -5.11
C THR A 68 -3.99 9.59 -3.65
N ILE A 69 -3.93 8.27 -3.42
CA ILE A 69 -3.77 7.70 -2.07
C ILE A 69 -2.42 8.12 -1.46
N ALA A 70 -1.34 8.17 -2.25
CA ALA A 70 -0.03 8.64 -1.79
C ALA A 70 -0.09 10.08 -1.25
N VAL A 71 -0.78 10.99 -1.96
CA VAL A 71 -0.97 12.38 -1.53
C VAL A 71 -1.79 12.44 -0.23
N LEU A 72 -2.83 11.63 -0.10
CA LEU A 72 -3.63 11.54 1.14
C LEU A 72 -2.79 11.05 2.33
N ILE A 73 -2.03 9.96 2.14
CA ILE A 73 -1.15 9.42 3.19
C ILE A 73 -0.05 10.42 3.53
N TRP A 74 0.47 11.14 2.55
CA TRP A 74 1.44 12.22 2.78
C TRP A 74 0.85 13.34 3.64
N ALA A 75 -0.38 13.77 3.39
CA ALA A 75 -1.07 14.74 4.24
C ALA A 75 -1.24 14.22 5.68
N ILE A 76 -1.64 12.96 5.85
CA ILE A 76 -1.75 12.29 7.16
C ILE A 76 -0.39 12.25 7.86
N SER A 77 0.69 11.98 7.13
CA SER A 77 2.04 11.83 7.68
C SER A 77 2.62 13.13 8.27
N ARG A 78 2.04 14.29 7.96
CA ARG A 78 2.49 15.60 8.48
C ARG A 78 2.14 15.81 9.96
N ASP A 79 1.04 15.24 10.43
CA ASP A 79 0.58 15.36 11.83
C ASP A 79 -0.04 14.05 12.32
N LEU A 80 0.84 13.15 12.77
CA LEU A 80 0.45 11.82 13.25
C LEU A 80 -0.42 11.88 14.51
N THR A 81 -0.22 12.90 15.35
CA THR A 81 -0.96 13.06 16.59
C THR A 81 -2.42 13.38 16.32
N ARG A 82 -2.69 14.31 15.40
CA ARG A 82 -4.05 14.68 15.01
C ARG A 82 -4.73 13.60 14.19
N TYR A 83 -4.01 12.96 13.27
CA TYR A 83 -4.57 11.96 12.36
C TYR A 83 -4.42 10.51 12.83
N GLN A 84 -4.18 10.30 14.13
CA GLN A 84 -4.01 8.97 14.71
C GLN A 84 -5.15 7.99 14.31
N PRO A 85 -6.44 8.37 14.39
CA PRO A 85 -7.52 7.44 14.01
C PRO A 85 -7.42 6.98 12.55
N LEU A 86 -6.97 7.86 11.64
CA LEU A 86 -6.74 7.52 10.24
C LEU A 86 -5.53 6.60 10.08
N VAL A 87 -4.44 6.82 10.82
CA VAL A 87 -3.28 5.92 10.81
C VAL A 87 -3.67 4.52 11.30
N ARG A 88 -4.54 4.42 12.30
CA ARG A 88 -5.09 3.14 12.78
C ARG A 88 -5.97 2.47 11.73
N LEU A 89 -6.81 3.25 11.04
CA LEU A 89 -7.60 2.75 9.93
C LEU A 89 -6.69 2.22 8.81
N CYS A 90 -5.65 2.96 8.40
CA CYS A 90 -4.65 2.52 7.44
C CYS A 90 -3.98 1.21 7.86
N GLY A 91 -3.65 1.06 9.14
CA GLY A 91 -3.11 -0.16 9.70
C GLY A 91 -4.05 -1.36 9.52
N TRP A 92 -5.32 -1.21 9.90
CA TRP A 92 -6.32 -2.27 9.72
C TRP A 92 -6.59 -2.60 8.25
N THR A 93 -6.70 -1.60 7.39
CA THR A 93 -6.89 -1.83 5.95
C THR A 93 -5.71 -2.61 5.37
N MET A 94 -4.48 -2.35 5.81
CA MET A 94 -3.29 -3.08 5.36
C MET A 94 -3.23 -4.52 5.90
N VAL A 95 -3.67 -4.75 7.16
CA VAL A 95 -3.81 -6.10 7.72
C VAL A 95 -4.84 -6.92 6.93
N VAL A 96 -5.96 -6.31 6.53
CA VAL A 96 -6.98 -6.98 5.70
C VAL A 96 -6.51 -7.13 4.25
N ALA A 97 -5.73 -6.17 3.74
CA ALA A 97 -5.18 -6.21 2.39
C ALA A 97 -4.25 -7.40 2.18
N GLY A 98 -3.43 -7.79 3.17
CA GLY A 98 -2.54 -8.95 3.07
C GLY A 98 -3.21 -10.24 2.58
N PRO A 99 -4.21 -10.80 3.30
CA PRO A 99 -4.94 -11.99 2.85
C PRO A 99 -5.77 -11.73 1.59
N ALA A 100 -6.31 -10.51 1.40
CA ALA A 100 -7.05 -10.18 0.19
C ALA A 100 -6.17 -10.24 -1.07
N TYR A 101 -4.97 -9.64 -1.02
CA TYR A 101 -3.98 -9.73 -2.09
C TYR A 101 -3.51 -11.16 -2.31
N LEU A 102 -3.27 -11.92 -1.25
CA LEU A 102 -2.94 -13.35 -1.40
C LEU A 102 -4.02 -14.11 -2.18
N LEU A 103 -5.30 -13.88 -1.88
CA LEU A 103 -6.40 -14.53 -2.62
C LEU A 103 -6.49 -14.09 -4.08
N ILE A 104 -6.18 -12.84 -4.39
CA ILE A 104 -6.13 -12.31 -5.76
C ILE A 104 -4.93 -12.92 -6.50
N ASP A 105 -3.77 -12.90 -5.88
CA ASP A 105 -2.51 -13.41 -6.44
C ASP A 105 -2.51 -14.93 -6.60
N LEU A 106 -3.38 -15.68 -5.91
CA LEU A 106 -3.57 -17.10 -6.18
C LEU A 106 -4.43 -17.36 -7.42
N GLN A 107 -5.25 -16.40 -7.84
CA GLN A 107 -6.06 -16.48 -9.06
C GLN A 107 -5.28 -16.03 -10.31
N CYS A 108 -4.18 -15.30 -10.12
CA CYS A 108 -3.28 -14.87 -11.18
C CYS A 108 -1.97 -15.64 -11.05
N PRO A 109 -1.41 -16.27 -12.10
CA PRO A 109 -0.18 -17.07 -11.97
C PRO A 109 1.09 -16.21 -11.83
N LEU A 110 1.11 -15.25 -10.89
CA LEU A 110 2.19 -14.29 -10.65
C LEU A 110 3.43 -14.98 -10.04
N PRO A 111 4.64 -14.44 -10.26
CA PRO A 111 5.84 -14.94 -9.61
C PRO A 111 5.72 -14.92 -8.07
N LEU A 112 6.19 -15.97 -7.41
CA LEU A 112 6.10 -16.11 -5.94
C LEU A 112 6.71 -14.93 -5.17
N TRP A 113 7.80 -14.35 -5.68
CA TRP A 113 8.43 -13.20 -5.03
C TRP A 113 7.50 -11.97 -5.00
N TRP A 114 6.68 -11.78 -6.04
CA TRP A 114 5.70 -10.71 -6.13
C TRP A 114 4.55 -10.97 -5.16
N THR A 115 3.98 -12.17 -5.21
CA THR A 115 2.89 -12.59 -4.30
C THR A 115 3.28 -12.45 -2.84
N LEU A 116 4.50 -12.86 -2.47
CA LEU A 116 5.01 -12.72 -1.10
C LEU A 116 5.21 -11.24 -0.74
N MET A 117 5.77 -10.43 -1.65
CA MET A 117 5.96 -9.02 -1.41
C MET A 117 4.63 -8.28 -1.19
N ASP A 118 3.63 -8.51 -2.03
CA ASP A 118 2.32 -7.84 -1.92
C ASP A 118 1.57 -8.28 -0.66
N SER A 119 1.34 -9.59 -0.51
CA SER A 119 0.55 -10.10 0.62
C SER A 119 1.24 -9.91 1.98
N VAL A 120 2.47 -10.42 2.13
CA VAL A 120 3.20 -10.38 3.40
C VAL A 120 3.64 -8.94 3.70
N GLY A 121 4.07 -8.19 2.68
CA GLY A 121 4.46 -6.79 2.84
C GLY A 121 3.32 -5.92 3.36
N CYS A 122 2.14 -5.97 2.72
CA CYS A 122 0.96 -5.25 3.20
C CYS A 122 0.59 -5.65 4.63
N PHE A 123 0.56 -6.95 4.93
CA PHE A 123 0.21 -7.45 6.25
C PHE A 123 1.18 -6.95 7.34
N LEU A 124 2.49 -7.03 7.08
CA LEU A 124 3.52 -6.59 8.03
C LEU A 124 3.51 -5.08 8.25
N ILE A 125 3.29 -4.28 7.20
CA ILE A 125 3.13 -2.83 7.32
C ILE A 125 1.92 -2.52 8.22
N GLY A 126 0.80 -3.20 7.99
CA GLY A 126 -0.43 -3.03 8.79
C GLY A 126 -0.22 -3.35 10.27
N ILE A 127 0.38 -4.50 10.58
CA ILE A 127 0.71 -4.89 11.95
C ILE A 127 1.65 -3.88 12.60
N THR A 128 2.69 -3.45 11.89
CA THR A 128 3.70 -2.50 12.41
C THR A 128 3.07 -1.15 12.73
N LEU A 129 2.18 -0.66 11.86
CA LEU A 129 1.42 0.58 12.10
C LEU A 129 0.54 0.48 13.34
N LEU A 130 -0.21 -0.62 13.50
CA LEU A 130 -1.10 -0.85 14.64
C LEU A 130 -0.31 -1.06 15.94
N TRP A 131 0.80 -1.78 15.88
CA TRP A 131 1.67 -2.00 17.03
C TRP A 131 2.32 -0.72 17.54
N ALA A 132 2.68 0.20 16.64
CA ALA A 132 3.26 1.50 16.98
C ALA A 132 2.21 2.55 17.38
N CYS A 133 0.91 2.24 17.27
CA CYS A 133 -0.17 3.16 17.67
C CYS A 133 -0.19 3.39 19.18
N PRO A 134 -0.45 4.63 19.62
CA PRO A 134 -0.79 4.89 21.02
C PRO A 134 -2.08 4.14 21.41
N PRO A 135 -2.22 3.72 22.68
CA PRO A 135 -3.48 3.23 23.21
C PRO A 135 -4.60 4.23 22.89
N SER A 136 -5.73 3.73 22.40
CA SER A 136 -6.92 4.56 22.22
C SER A 136 -7.32 5.13 23.57
N GLN A 137 -7.17 6.43 23.77
CA GLN A 137 -7.74 7.11 24.92
C GLN A 137 -9.26 6.99 24.74
N LYS A 138 -9.89 6.09 25.50
CA LYS A 138 -11.35 6.03 25.56
C LYS A 138 -11.78 7.37 26.16
N THR A 139 -12.38 8.22 25.35
CA THR A 139 -13.16 9.35 25.86
C THR A 139 -14.22 8.76 26.77
N ALA A 140 -14.10 9.09 28.06
CA ALA A 140 -15.08 8.76 29.09
C ALA A 140 -16.43 9.41 28.79
#